data_AF-A0A0L8G6C0-F1
#
_entry.id   AF-A0A0L8G6C0-F1
#
_cell.length_a   1.000
_cell.length_b   1.000
_cell.length_c   1.000
_cell.angle_alpha   90.00
_cell.angle_beta   90.00
_cell.angle_gamma   90.00
#
_symmetry.space_group_name_H-M   'P 1'
#
loop_
_entity.id
_entity.type
_entity.pdbx_description
1 polymer ?
#
loop_
_entity_poly.entity_id
_entity_poly.type
_entity_poly.pdbx_seq_one_letter_code
_entity_poly.pdbx_strand_id
1 'polypeptide(L)'
;ISWVQKIIVTVAEEYSESLEDLVSQHLLDKVHVAIAGATRHRSIYNGIRTLSSVCEELDIILINEAARPIVSESVIQEVALAAQKYGAAGIVRPLISTVVAVNSDNFLKNSLDRNLYHASEMPQGFKHDIIKKAYEMCTNDDFENGSECLQLVQKYTNVNAYLIDGPSSLWKVTYRKDLYTAEGTLKGKAQERPSAKENSSNQIHERSKVSEDSKKDK
;
A
#
# COMPACT_ATOMS: atom_id res chain seq x y z
N ILE A 1 0.29 7.68 -8.79
CA ILE A 1 -0.64 8.33 -7.83
C ILE A 1 -0.31 9.81 -7.76
N SER A 2 -1.08 10.64 -8.47
CA SER A 2 -0.79 12.08 -8.62
C SER A 2 -1.01 12.86 -7.31
N TRP A 3 -2.04 12.50 -6.54
CA TRP A 3 -2.49 13.18 -5.33
C TRP A 3 -1.65 12.89 -4.07
N VAL A 4 -0.78 11.88 -4.10
CA VAL A 4 0.22 11.66 -3.04
C VAL A 4 1.34 12.68 -3.22
N GLN A 5 1.56 13.53 -2.22
CA GLN A 5 2.52 14.63 -2.29
C GLN A 5 3.96 14.14 -2.08
N LYS A 6 4.19 13.38 -0.99
CA LYS A 6 5.49 12.88 -0.57
C LYS A 6 5.40 11.42 -0.11
N ILE A 7 6.49 10.69 -0.21
CA ILE A 7 6.65 9.31 0.24
C ILE A 7 7.93 9.24 1.06
N ILE A 8 7.83 8.86 2.33
CA ILE A 8 9.02 8.58 3.14
C ILE A 8 9.26 7.09 3.16
N VAL A 9 10.46 6.68 2.75
CA VAL A 9 10.91 5.30 2.86
C VAL A 9 11.90 5.20 4.01
N THR A 10 11.50 4.49 5.05
CA THR A 10 12.36 4.24 6.21
C THR A 10 13.20 3.00 5.94
N VAL A 11 14.52 3.13 6.02
CA VAL A 11 15.47 2.07 5.69
C VAL A 11 16.56 1.98 6.74
N ALA A 12 17.10 0.78 6.98
CA ALA A 12 18.25 0.63 7.86
C ALA A 12 19.44 1.43 7.33
N GLU A 13 20.27 1.95 8.24
CA GLU A 13 21.32 2.93 7.93
C GLU A 13 22.31 2.41 6.89
N GLU A 14 22.65 1.11 6.93
CA GLU A 14 23.55 0.47 5.98
C GLU A 14 23.02 0.42 4.53
N TYR A 15 21.73 0.68 4.32
CA TYR A 15 21.10 0.68 2.99
C TYR A 15 20.64 2.07 2.55
N SER A 16 20.86 3.13 3.33
CA SER A 16 20.37 4.47 3.00
C SER A 16 20.98 5.01 1.71
N GLU A 17 22.30 4.91 1.55
CA GLU A 17 23.02 5.36 0.35
C GLU A 17 22.55 4.61 -0.90
N SER A 18 22.43 3.28 -0.82
CA SER A 18 21.93 2.46 -1.93
C SER A 18 20.49 2.82 -2.33
N LEU A 19 19.64 3.19 -1.37
CA LEU A 19 18.28 3.61 -1.65
C LEU A 19 18.24 5.02 -2.27
N GLU A 20 19.09 5.94 -1.80
CA GLU A 20 19.22 7.29 -2.38
C GLU A 20 19.70 7.23 -3.84
N ASP A 21 20.65 6.34 -4.15
CA ASP A 21 21.09 6.06 -5.51
C ASP A 21 19.94 5.57 -6.39
N LEU A 22 19.14 4.61 -5.90
CA LEU A 22 17.97 4.09 -6.62
C LEU A 22 16.91 5.17 -6.87
N VAL A 23 16.64 6.01 -5.87
CA VAL A 23 15.71 7.14 -5.97
C VAL A 23 16.17 8.13 -7.04
N SER A 24 17.46 8.47 -7.03
CA SER A 24 18.07 9.38 -7.99
C SER A 24 18.09 8.79 -9.41
N GLN A 25 18.47 7.52 -9.55
CA GLN A 25 18.53 6.81 -10.83
C GLN A 25 17.16 6.73 -11.52
N HIS A 26 16.08 6.58 -10.75
CA HIS A 26 14.72 6.43 -11.26
C HIS A 26 13.90 7.74 -11.23
N LEU A 27 14.53 8.88 -10.89
CA LEU A 27 13.88 10.20 -10.84
C LEU A 27 12.60 10.20 -9.98
N LEU A 28 12.68 9.59 -8.79
CA LEU A 28 11.54 9.46 -7.89
C LEU A 28 11.39 10.70 -6.99
N ASP A 29 11.08 11.85 -7.57
CA ASP A 29 11.10 13.19 -6.92
C ASP A 29 10.21 13.33 -5.67
N LYS A 30 9.25 12.43 -5.47
CA LYS A 30 8.36 12.41 -4.31
C LYS A 30 8.93 11.60 -3.14
N VAL A 31 9.97 10.80 -3.37
CA VAL A 31 10.53 9.86 -2.40
C VAL A 31 11.65 10.52 -1.61
N HIS A 32 11.56 10.43 -0.30
CA HIS A 32 12.61 10.84 0.63
C HIS A 32 13.00 9.65 1.51
N VAL A 33 14.29 9.54 1.81
CA VAL A 33 14.83 8.48 2.66
C VAL A 33 14.87 8.96 4.11
N ALA A 34 14.51 8.08 5.04
CA ALA A 34 14.68 8.29 6.46
C ALA A 34 15.33 7.05 7.09
N ILE A 35 16.10 7.25 8.16
CA ILE A 35 16.70 6.14 8.88
C ILE A 35 15.62 5.43 9.71
N ALA A 36 15.52 4.12 9.54
CA ALA A 36 14.64 3.24 10.29
C ALA A 36 15.07 3.18 11.77
N GLY A 37 14.11 2.92 12.65
CA GLY A 37 14.41 2.57 14.04
C GLY A 37 14.59 1.07 14.22
N ALA A 38 14.96 0.65 15.43
CA ALA A 38 15.12 -0.77 15.77
C ALA A 38 13.84 -1.60 15.62
N THR A 39 12.66 -0.96 15.66
CA THR A 39 11.35 -1.60 15.55
C THR A 39 10.47 -0.92 14.53
N ARG A 40 9.39 -1.61 14.12
CA ARG A 40 8.39 -1.08 13.17
C ARG A 40 7.83 0.27 13.63
N HIS A 41 7.40 0.39 14.89
CA HIS A 41 6.82 1.64 15.38
C HIS A 41 7.84 2.78 15.41
N ARG A 42 9.11 2.51 15.76
CA ARG A 42 10.17 3.54 15.72
C ARG A 42 10.45 4.02 14.30
N SER A 43 10.49 3.11 13.33
CA SER A 43 10.64 3.47 11.91
C SER A 43 9.49 4.34 11.42
N ILE A 44 8.25 3.96 11.71
CA ILE A 44 7.08 4.77 11.35
C ILE A 44 7.16 6.16 11.99
N TYR A 45 7.54 6.25 13.27
CA TYR A 45 7.65 7.53 13.95
C TYR A 45 8.73 8.43 13.32
N ASN A 46 9.89 7.87 12.95
CA ASN A 46 10.90 8.58 12.19
C ASN A 46 10.33 9.10 10.86
N GLY A 47 9.58 8.27 10.13
CA GLY A 47 8.91 8.68 8.89
C GLY A 47 7.92 9.84 9.08
N ILE A 48 7.11 9.81 10.15
CA ILE A 48 6.17 10.88 10.50
C ILE A 48 6.91 12.19 10.84
N ARG A 49 8.03 12.10 11.57
CA ARG A 49 8.87 13.25 11.89
C ARG A 49 9.49 13.85 10.63
N THR A 50 10.00 13.02 9.73
CA THR A 50 10.55 13.47 8.44
C THR A 50 9.48 14.11 7.55
N LEU A 51 8.27 13.54 7.48
CA LEU A 51 7.13 14.18 6.78
C LEU A 51 6.91 15.60 7.31
N SER A 52 6.90 15.76 8.63
CA SER A 52 6.66 17.05 9.28
C SER A 52 7.74 18.10 9.00
N SER A 53 8.92 17.70 8.50
CA SER A 53 9.98 18.63 8.08
C SER A 53 9.99 18.93 6.58
N VAL A 54 9.32 18.12 5.76
CA VAL A 54 9.34 18.25 4.28
C VAL A 54 8.00 18.65 3.67
N CYS A 55 6.94 18.69 4.47
CA CYS A 55 5.61 19.15 4.08
C CYS A 55 5.14 20.27 5.00
N GLU A 56 4.71 21.40 4.42
CA GLU A 56 4.16 22.54 5.18
C GLU A 56 2.77 22.24 5.73
N GLU A 57 1.92 21.57 4.94
CA GLU A 57 0.57 21.16 5.32
C GLU A 57 0.44 19.64 5.19
N LEU A 58 0.09 18.97 6.30
CA LEU A 58 -0.11 17.53 6.35
C LEU A 58 -1.50 17.23 6.88
N ASP A 59 -2.38 16.74 5.99
CA ASP A 59 -3.73 16.35 6.39
C ASP A 59 -3.82 14.86 6.72
N ILE A 60 -3.36 14.01 5.78
CA ILE A 60 -3.51 12.56 5.85
C ILE A 60 -2.14 11.89 5.69
N ILE A 61 -1.81 11.00 6.64
CA ILE A 61 -0.68 10.08 6.54
C ILE A 61 -1.20 8.70 6.17
N LEU A 62 -0.61 8.12 5.14
CA LEU A 62 -0.79 6.72 4.79
C LEU A 62 0.45 5.93 5.20
N ILE A 63 0.24 4.83 5.91
CA ILE A 63 1.27 3.87 6.29
C ILE A 63 1.09 2.62 5.42
N ASN A 64 2.17 2.19 4.76
CA ASN A 64 2.21 0.97 3.99
C ASN A 64 3.50 0.19 4.28
N GLU A 65 3.52 -1.10 3.94
CA GLU A 65 4.71 -1.94 4.04
C GLU A 65 5.33 -2.15 2.65
N ALA A 66 6.64 -1.91 2.50
CA ALA A 66 7.36 -2.14 1.25
C ALA A 66 7.27 -3.61 0.77
N ALA A 67 7.09 -4.56 1.69
CA ALA A 67 6.85 -5.98 1.40
C ALA A 67 5.47 -6.28 0.78
N ARG A 68 4.64 -5.27 0.50
CA ARG A 68 3.34 -5.39 -0.18
C ARG A 68 3.37 -4.61 -1.52
N PRO A 69 4.08 -5.13 -2.54
CA PRO A 69 4.30 -4.41 -3.79
C PRO A 69 3.03 -4.30 -4.68
N ILE A 70 1.98 -5.06 -4.37
CA ILE A 70 0.79 -5.16 -5.22
C ILE A 70 -0.41 -4.53 -4.50
N VAL A 71 -0.50 -3.20 -4.60
CA VAL A 71 -1.62 -2.40 -4.10
C VAL A 71 -2.12 -1.48 -5.22
N SER A 72 -3.45 -1.38 -5.38
CA SER A 72 -4.04 -0.48 -6.38
C SER A 72 -4.21 0.94 -5.84
N GLU A 73 -4.19 1.92 -6.75
CA GLU A 73 -4.48 3.31 -6.39
C GLU A 73 -5.87 3.47 -5.77
N SER A 74 -6.86 2.67 -6.21
CA SER A 74 -8.22 2.69 -5.65
C SER A 74 -8.26 2.33 -4.16
N VAL A 75 -7.51 1.29 -3.74
CA VAL A 75 -7.43 0.89 -2.32
C VAL A 75 -6.77 1.98 -1.49
N ILE A 76 -5.70 2.59 -1.99
CA ILE A 76 -4.99 3.67 -1.30
C ILE A 76 -5.92 4.89 -1.15
N GLN A 77 -6.67 5.24 -2.20
CA GLN A 77 -7.62 6.35 -2.19
C GLN A 77 -8.78 6.10 -1.22
N GLU A 78 -9.32 4.88 -1.19
CA GLU A 78 -10.39 4.49 -0.28
C GLU A 78 -9.98 4.65 1.19
N VAL A 79 -8.78 4.17 1.54
CA VAL A 79 -8.22 4.34 2.89
C VAL A 79 -8.00 5.81 3.23
N ALA A 80 -7.49 6.61 2.29
CA ALA A 80 -7.28 8.05 2.51
C ALA A 80 -8.59 8.78 2.79
N LEU A 81 -9.63 8.53 1.99
CA LEU A 81 -10.95 9.14 2.17
C LEU A 81 -11.62 8.70 3.49
N ALA A 82 -11.49 7.42 3.84
CA ALA A 82 -12.00 6.92 5.11
C ALA A 82 -11.27 7.54 6.30
N ALA A 83 -9.95 7.67 6.24
CA ALA A 83 -9.17 8.33 7.28
C ALA A 83 -9.55 9.82 7.42
N GLN A 84 -9.77 10.52 6.30
CA GLN A 84 -10.24 11.90 6.32
C GLN A 84 -11.59 12.04 7.02
N LYS A 85 -12.51 11.10 6.78
CA LYS A 85 -13.85 11.10 7.39
C LYS A 85 -13.86 10.67 8.85
N TYR A 86 -13.15 9.61 9.21
CA TYR A 86 -13.26 8.94 10.51
C TYR A 86 -12.06 9.17 11.44
N GLY A 87 -11.01 9.84 10.97
CA GLY A 87 -9.77 10.10 11.73
C GLY A 87 -8.70 9.02 11.55
N ALA A 88 -9.12 7.75 11.47
CA ALA A 88 -8.25 6.62 11.16
C ALA A 88 -9.01 5.57 10.35
N ALA A 89 -8.31 4.86 9.47
CA ALA A 89 -8.87 3.77 8.68
C ALA A 89 -7.79 2.73 8.35
N GLY A 90 -8.20 1.49 8.14
CA GLY A 90 -7.28 0.43 7.74
C GLY A 90 -7.97 -0.69 7.00
N ILE A 91 -7.18 -1.41 6.21
CA ILE A 91 -7.67 -2.59 5.49
C ILE A 91 -7.71 -3.80 6.42
N VAL A 92 -8.77 -4.58 6.32
CA VAL A 92 -8.90 -5.88 6.99
C VAL A 92 -9.29 -6.98 6.00
N ARG A 93 -9.01 -8.22 6.37
CA ARG A 93 -9.45 -9.41 5.64
C ARG A 93 -9.96 -10.50 6.58
N PRO A 94 -10.92 -11.32 6.14
CA PRO A 94 -11.34 -12.48 6.93
C PRO A 94 -10.16 -13.42 7.18
N LEU A 95 -10.12 -14.01 8.37
CA LEU A 95 -9.13 -15.03 8.71
C LEU A 95 -9.39 -16.29 7.88
N ILE A 96 -8.34 -16.85 7.29
CA ILE A 96 -8.41 -18.13 6.56
C ILE A 96 -8.34 -19.29 7.56
N SER A 97 -7.28 -19.30 8.37
CA SER A 97 -7.06 -20.33 9.39
C SER A 97 -7.71 -19.95 10.72
N THR A 98 -8.09 -20.96 11.50
CA THR A 98 -8.49 -20.78 12.90
C THR A 98 -7.31 -20.26 13.72
N VAL A 99 -7.54 -19.22 14.51
CA VAL A 99 -6.54 -18.69 15.45
C VAL A 99 -6.74 -19.36 16.80
N VAL A 100 -5.66 -19.92 17.34
CA VAL A 100 -5.62 -20.59 18.64
C VAL A 100 -4.64 -19.88 19.57
N ALA A 101 -4.98 -19.79 20.85
CA ALA A 101 -4.04 -19.40 21.89
C ALA A 101 -3.39 -20.66 22.48
N VAL A 102 -2.09 -20.58 22.74
CA VAL A 102 -1.31 -21.63 23.41
C VAL A 102 -0.95 -21.19 24.82
N ASN A 103 -0.85 -22.14 25.75
CA ASN A 103 -0.36 -21.87 27.11
C ASN A 103 1.18 -21.96 27.17
N SER A 104 1.76 -21.76 28.35
CA SER A 104 3.22 -21.82 28.58
C SER A 104 3.85 -23.16 28.23
N ASP A 105 3.08 -24.25 28.29
CA ASP A 105 3.53 -25.61 28.03
C ASP A 105 3.25 -26.05 26.58
N ASN A 106 2.90 -25.09 25.71
CA ASN A 106 2.60 -25.28 24.28
C ASN A 106 1.37 -26.17 23.99
N PHE A 107 0.43 -26.26 24.94
CA PHE A 107 -0.88 -26.89 24.73
C PHE A 107 -1.93 -25.86 24.32
N LEU A 108 -2.96 -26.33 23.61
CA LEU A 108 -4.13 -25.53 23.24
C LEU A 108 -4.82 -24.97 24.49
N LYS A 109 -4.95 -23.63 24.58
CA LYS A 109 -5.72 -22.95 25.61
C LYS A 109 -7.17 -22.71 25.17
N ASN A 110 -7.37 -22.10 24.01
CA ASN A 110 -8.67 -21.85 23.39
C ASN A 110 -8.51 -21.43 21.91
N SER A 111 -9.61 -21.38 21.17
CA SER A 111 -9.69 -20.82 19.81
C SER A 111 -10.54 -19.55 19.77
N LEU A 112 -10.21 -18.62 18.88
CA LEU A 112 -11.02 -17.45 18.61
C LEU A 112 -12.20 -17.77 17.68
N ASP A 113 -13.35 -17.10 17.87
CA ASP A 113 -14.45 -17.14 16.91
C ASP A 113 -14.07 -16.35 15.66
N ARG A 114 -13.71 -17.07 14.61
CA ARG A 114 -13.22 -16.51 13.35
C ARG A 114 -14.16 -15.48 12.70
N ASN A 115 -15.45 -15.47 13.03
CA ASN A 115 -16.40 -14.50 12.49
C ASN A 115 -16.30 -13.11 13.15
N LEU A 116 -15.61 -13.01 14.29
CA LEU A 116 -15.43 -11.75 15.03
C LEU A 116 -14.05 -11.13 14.83
N TYR A 117 -13.10 -11.85 14.22
CA TYR A 117 -11.72 -11.41 14.08
C TYR A 117 -11.29 -11.39 12.62
N HIS A 118 -10.54 -10.35 12.27
CA HIS A 118 -10.00 -10.14 10.94
C HIS A 118 -8.48 -9.96 11.01
N ALA A 119 -7.79 -10.34 9.93
CA ALA A 119 -6.40 -9.98 9.74
C ALA A 119 -6.33 -8.49 9.37
N SER A 120 -5.62 -7.70 10.17
CA SER A 120 -5.26 -6.33 9.81
C SER A 120 -4.20 -6.35 8.71
N GLU A 121 -4.41 -5.54 7.68
CA GLU A 121 -3.54 -5.44 6.51
C GLU A 121 -3.16 -3.96 6.26
N MET A 122 -2.46 -3.72 5.16
CA MET A 122 -2.03 -2.39 4.73
C MET A 122 -2.62 -2.08 3.35
N PRO A 123 -2.79 -0.80 2.97
CA PRO A 123 -2.40 0.40 3.71
C PRO A 123 -3.33 0.72 4.90
N GLN A 124 -2.81 1.54 5.81
CA GLN A 124 -3.58 2.19 6.87
C GLN A 124 -3.48 3.70 6.69
N GLY A 125 -4.51 4.45 7.05
CA GLY A 125 -4.60 5.89 6.86
C GLY A 125 -5.04 6.59 8.13
N PHE A 126 -4.49 7.78 8.36
CA PHE A 126 -4.73 8.55 9.57
C PHE A 126 -4.73 10.04 9.26
N LYS A 127 -5.52 10.83 9.99
CA LYS A 127 -5.23 12.26 10.07
C LYS A 127 -3.87 12.48 10.76
N HIS A 128 -3.10 13.42 10.24
CA HIS A 128 -1.73 13.69 10.70
C HIS A 128 -1.67 13.99 12.19
N ASP A 129 -2.54 14.87 12.68
CA ASP A 129 -2.64 15.27 14.08
C ASP A 129 -2.93 14.08 15.01
N ILE A 130 -3.82 13.18 14.59
CA ILE A 130 -4.20 11.98 15.34
C ILE A 130 -3.03 11.01 15.46
N ILE A 131 -2.40 10.64 14.35
CA ILE A 131 -1.31 9.64 14.38
C ILE A 131 -0.06 10.22 15.05
N LYS A 132 0.25 11.49 14.82
CA LYS A 132 1.37 12.18 15.47
C LYS A 132 1.18 12.18 16.99
N LYS A 133 0.00 12.59 17.47
CA LYS A 133 -0.33 12.57 18.91
C LYS A 133 -0.20 11.17 19.51
N ALA A 134 -0.69 10.14 18.80
CA ALA A 134 -0.58 8.76 19.28
C ALA A 134 0.88 8.31 19.45
N TYR A 135 1.76 8.68 18.51
CA TYR A 135 3.18 8.37 18.60
C TYR A 135 3.94 9.21 19.62
N GLU A 136 3.56 10.47 19.84
CA GLU A 136 4.15 11.33 20.89
C GLU A 136 3.81 10.84 22.31
N MET A 137 2.66 10.16 22.48
CA MET A 137 2.23 9.56 23.76
C MET A 137 2.66 8.10 23.93
N CYS A 138 3.25 7.50 22.90
CA CYS A 138 3.65 6.10 22.85
C CYS A 138 4.72 5.79 23.92
N THR A 139 4.51 4.73 24.71
CA THR A 139 5.51 4.30 25.69
C THR A 139 6.64 3.54 25.01
N ASN A 140 7.76 3.33 25.73
CA ASN A 140 8.82 2.46 25.23
C ASN A 140 8.32 1.04 24.97
N ASP A 141 7.43 0.51 25.82
CA ASP A 141 6.86 -0.83 25.63
C ASP A 141 6.04 -0.92 24.34
N ASP A 142 5.23 0.10 24.03
CA ASP A 142 4.48 0.15 22.77
C ASP A 142 5.43 0.24 21.56
N PHE A 143 6.53 0.98 21.67
CA PHE A 143 7.53 1.05 20.61
C PHE A 143 8.24 -0.29 20.37
N GLU A 144 8.53 -1.04 21.43
CA GLU A 144 9.27 -2.31 21.32
C GLU A 144 8.37 -3.49 20.94
N ASN A 145 7.17 -3.57 21.52
CA ASN A 145 6.31 -4.75 21.46
C ASN A 145 5.01 -4.55 20.66
N GLY A 146 4.68 -3.31 20.29
CA GLY A 146 3.50 -3.00 19.48
C GLY A 146 3.64 -3.47 18.02
N SER A 147 2.52 -3.83 17.40
CA SER A 147 2.47 -4.20 15.98
C SER A 147 1.44 -3.41 15.16
N GLU A 148 0.47 -2.76 15.81
CA GLU A 148 -0.74 -2.23 15.17
C GLU A 148 -0.92 -0.73 15.41
N CYS A 149 -0.87 0.07 14.34
CA CYS A 149 -1.02 1.53 14.42
C CYS A 149 -2.46 1.95 14.74
N LEU A 150 -3.47 1.21 14.26
CA LEU A 150 -4.88 1.49 14.55
C LEU A 150 -5.15 1.36 16.05
N GLN A 151 -4.56 0.35 16.70
CA GLN A 151 -4.65 0.12 18.14
C GLN A 151 -3.93 1.23 18.92
N LEU A 152 -2.75 1.65 18.46
CA LEU A 152 -2.01 2.75 19.07
C LEU A 152 -2.82 4.05 19.06
N VAL A 153 -3.43 4.38 17.92
CA VAL A 153 -4.31 5.53 17.77
C VAL A 153 -5.52 5.43 18.70
N GLN A 154 -6.20 4.29 18.72
CA GLN A 154 -7.33 4.07 19.62
C GLN A 154 -6.93 4.28 21.09
N LYS A 155 -5.82 3.68 21.52
CA LYS A 155 -5.30 3.75 22.89
C LYS A 155 -5.00 5.17 23.36
N TYR A 156 -4.40 6.00 22.50
CA TYR A 156 -3.88 7.31 22.91
C TYR A 156 -4.74 8.51 22.50
N THR A 157 -5.72 8.32 21.62
CA THR A 157 -6.56 9.40 21.10
C THR A 157 -8.06 9.15 21.21
N ASN A 158 -8.48 7.94 21.62
CA ASN A 158 -9.88 7.48 21.61
C ASN A 158 -10.56 7.49 20.23
N VAL A 159 -9.77 7.57 19.15
CA VAL A 159 -10.28 7.50 17.78
C VAL A 159 -10.40 6.02 17.38
N ASN A 160 -11.60 5.60 17.04
CA ASN A 160 -11.85 4.26 16.50
C ASN A 160 -11.62 4.26 15.00
N ALA A 161 -10.77 3.34 14.51
CA ALA A 161 -10.49 3.22 13.10
C ALA A 161 -11.68 2.61 12.34
N TYR A 162 -11.94 3.13 11.14
CA TYR A 162 -12.85 2.51 10.19
C TYR A 162 -12.17 1.36 9.45
N LEU A 163 -12.75 0.17 9.48
CA LEU A 163 -12.17 -1.02 8.87
C LEU A 163 -12.82 -1.26 7.50
N ILE A 164 -11.99 -1.45 6.47
CA ILE A 164 -12.40 -1.63 5.08
C ILE A 164 -12.02 -3.05 4.64
N ASP A 165 -12.95 -3.76 4.01
CA ASP A 165 -12.67 -5.09 3.44
C ASP A 165 -11.72 -4.98 2.24
N GLY A 166 -10.54 -5.60 2.37
CA GLY A 166 -9.49 -5.57 1.36
C GLY A 166 -9.51 -6.73 0.38
N PRO A 167 -9.02 -6.54 -0.86
CA PRO A 167 -8.82 -7.64 -1.79
C PRO A 167 -7.73 -8.60 -1.29
N SER A 168 -7.82 -9.86 -1.71
CA SER A 168 -6.86 -10.91 -1.33
C SER A 168 -5.43 -10.62 -1.79
N SER A 169 -5.24 -9.75 -2.79
CA SER A 169 -3.93 -9.40 -3.36
C SER A 169 -3.03 -8.59 -2.44
N LEU A 170 -3.54 -8.08 -1.32
CA LEU A 170 -2.78 -7.22 -0.40
C LEU A 170 -1.81 -8.00 0.50
N TRP A 171 -1.66 -9.31 0.34
CA TRP A 171 -0.81 -10.16 1.17
C TRP A 171 0.65 -9.66 1.23
N LYS A 172 1.31 -9.90 2.37
CA LYS A 172 2.71 -9.53 2.62
C LYS A 172 3.65 -10.59 2.09
N VAL A 173 4.61 -10.19 1.25
CA VAL A 173 5.75 -11.05 0.87
C VAL A 173 6.57 -11.32 2.13
N THR A 174 6.51 -12.54 2.65
CA THR A 174 7.14 -12.91 3.93
C THR A 174 8.10 -14.08 3.76
N TYR A 175 7.76 -15.03 2.89
CA TYR A 175 8.51 -16.24 2.63
C TYR A 175 9.00 -16.28 1.18
N ARG A 176 10.01 -17.11 0.91
CA ARG A 176 10.56 -17.30 -0.44
C ARG A 176 9.51 -17.68 -1.48
N LYS A 177 8.54 -18.52 -1.10
CA LYS A 177 7.44 -18.92 -2.00
C LYS A 177 6.57 -17.74 -2.46
N ASP A 178 6.51 -16.69 -1.63
CA ASP A 178 5.70 -15.51 -1.91
C ASP A 178 6.34 -14.67 -3.03
N LEU A 179 7.67 -14.73 -3.19
CA LEU A 179 8.38 -14.07 -4.30
C LEU A 179 7.92 -14.59 -5.67
N TYR A 180 7.79 -15.91 -5.82
CA TYR A 180 7.29 -16.51 -7.07
C TYR A 180 5.85 -16.07 -7.37
N THR A 181 5.03 -15.94 -6.32
CA THR A 181 3.65 -15.48 -6.44
C THR A 181 3.58 -13.99 -6.82
N ALA A 182 4.42 -13.15 -6.21
CA ALA A 182 4.52 -11.73 -6.55
C ALA A 182 4.99 -11.54 -8.00
N GLU A 183 6.05 -12.24 -8.40
CA GLU A 183 6.60 -12.16 -9.75
C GLU A 183 5.56 -12.57 -10.80
N GLY A 184 4.87 -13.70 -10.61
CA GLY A 184 3.82 -14.16 -11.50
C GLY A 184 2.67 -13.15 -11.62
N THR A 185 2.26 -12.57 -10.49
CA THR A 185 1.18 -11.55 -10.46
C THR A 185 1.58 -10.28 -11.20
N LEU A 186 2.80 -9.79 -11.01
CA LEU A 186 3.30 -8.59 -11.69
C LEU A 186 3.46 -8.81 -13.20
N LYS A 187 3.93 -9.99 -13.63
CA LYS A 187 4.02 -10.35 -15.06
C LYS A 187 2.64 -10.43 -15.71
N GLY A 188 1.66 -11.04 -15.04
CA GLY A 188 0.28 -11.13 -15.55
C GLY A 188 -0.33 -9.74 -15.78
N LYS A 189 -0.20 -8.83 -14.79
CA LYS A 189 -0.68 -7.44 -14.92
C LYS A 189 0.01 -6.64 -16.03
N ALA A 190 1.27 -6.92 -16.33
CA ALA A 190 1.99 -6.25 -17.42
C ALA A 190 1.47 -6.65 -18.80
N GLN A 191 0.98 -7.89 -18.94
CA GLN A 191 0.41 -8.42 -20.19
C GLN A 191 -1.03 -7.94 -20.43
N GLU A 192 -1.78 -7.61 -19.38
CA GLU A 192 -3.16 -7.09 -19.47
C GLU A 192 -3.26 -5.61 -19.84
N ARG A 193 -2.16 -4.84 -19.84
CA ARG A 193 -2.18 -3.47 -20.36
C ARG A 193 -2.32 -3.54 -21.89
N PRO A 194 -3.40 -3.01 -22.50
CA PRO A 194 -3.46 -2.91 -23.94
C PRO A 194 -2.27 -2.08 -24.41
N SER A 195 -1.54 -2.58 -25.41
CA SER A 195 -0.51 -1.81 -26.10
C SER A 195 -1.13 -0.53 -26.63
N ALA A 196 -0.87 0.59 -25.95
CA ALA A 196 -1.13 1.91 -26.49
C ALA A 196 -0.13 2.17 -27.63
N LYS A 197 -0.42 1.61 -28.80
CA LYS A 197 0.09 1.97 -30.13
C LYS A 197 -0.58 1.05 -31.17
N GLU A 198 -1.67 1.56 -31.72
CA GLU A 198 -1.98 1.63 -33.15
C GLU A 198 -3.49 1.78 -33.33
N ASN A 199 -3.93 3.04 -33.29
CA ASN A 199 -5.02 3.50 -34.14
C ASN A 199 -4.99 5.02 -34.21
N SER A 200 -4.33 5.54 -35.24
CA SER A 200 -4.80 6.73 -35.95
C SER A 200 -4.07 6.91 -37.27
N SER A 201 -4.83 6.60 -38.33
CA SER A 201 -4.92 7.31 -39.63
C SER A 201 -3.86 7.13 -40.72
N ASN A 202 -4.42 6.75 -41.89
CA ASN A 202 -3.98 6.91 -43.30
C ASN A 202 -3.66 5.55 -43.96
N GLN A 203 -4.35 5.06 -45.00
CA GLN A 203 -5.04 5.75 -46.09
C GLN A 203 -6.19 4.91 -46.65
N ILE A 204 -7.36 5.52 -46.71
CA ILE A 204 -8.37 5.24 -47.73
C ILE A 204 -7.80 5.77 -49.05
N HIS A 205 -7.10 4.95 -49.82
CA HIS A 205 -6.84 5.18 -51.25
C HIS A 205 -6.32 3.89 -51.91
N GLU A 206 -7.20 2.94 -52.17
CA GLU A 206 -7.05 1.96 -53.26
C GLU A 206 -8.34 1.13 -53.39
N ARG A 207 -9.35 1.73 -54.02
CA ARG A 207 -10.35 0.96 -54.76
C ARG A 207 -10.46 1.54 -56.17
N SER A 208 -9.71 0.89 -57.06
CA SER A 208 -10.24 0.44 -58.35
C SER A 208 -10.47 1.52 -59.42
N LYS A 209 -9.37 2.02 -60.01
CA LYS A 209 -9.33 2.26 -61.46
C LYS A 209 -8.78 1.00 -62.14
N VAL A 210 -9.64 0.02 -62.44
CA VAL A 210 -9.51 -0.90 -63.59
C VAL A 210 -10.90 -1.50 -63.84
N SER A 211 -11.63 -0.97 -64.82
CA SER A 211 -12.45 -1.71 -65.82
C SER A 211 -13.53 -0.82 -66.44
N GLU A 212 -13.11 0.13 -67.27
CA GLU A 212 -13.86 0.38 -68.51
C GLU A 212 -13.59 -0.82 -69.42
N ASP A 213 -14.59 -1.68 -69.61
CA ASP A 213 -14.99 -2.26 -70.90
C ASP A 213 -15.81 -3.53 -70.69
N SER A 214 -17.13 -3.42 -70.86
CA SER A 214 -18.05 -4.38 -71.52
C SER A 214 -19.48 -4.06 -71.07
N LYS A 215 -20.18 -3.23 -71.84
CA LYS A 215 -21.10 -3.65 -72.90
C LYS A 215 -22.38 -4.33 -72.39
N LYS A 216 -23.45 -3.55 -72.53
CA LYS A 216 -24.67 -3.88 -73.29
C LYS A 216 -25.66 -4.91 -72.73
N ASP A 217 -26.88 -4.39 -72.64
CA ASP A 217 -28.15 -4.99 -73.07
C ASP A 217 -28.88 -5.92 -72.07
N LYS A 218 -30.08 -5.42 -71.72
CA LYS A 218 -31.31 -6.07 -71.23
C LYS A 218 -31.52 -6.22 -69.73
#